data_AF-A0A242U610-F1
#
_entry.id   AF-A0A242U610-F1
#
_cell.length_a   1.000
_cell.length_b   1.000
_cell.length_c   1.000
_cell.angle_alpha   90.00
_cell.angle_beta   90.00
_cell.angle_gamma   90.00
#
_symmetry.space_group_name_H-M   'P 1'
#
loop_
_entity.id
_entity.type
_entity.pdbx_description
1 polymer ?
#
loop_
_entity_poly.entity_id
_entity_poly.type
_entity_poly.pdbx_seq_one_letter_code
_entity_poly.pdbx_strand_id
1 'polypeptide(L)' 'MKEIALIPKGAKVQIMGCTYTLIEEANVEGYQSQLNDILKAQKDFDEEIRICGSRFMNSANQPHL' A
#
# COMPACT_ATOMS: atom_id res chain seq x y z
N MET A 1 28.49 3.13 -3.49
CA MET A 1 27.67 3.71 -4.58
C MET A 1 26.34 4.12 -3.98
N LYS A 2 25.85 5.31 -4.30
CA LYS A 2 24.44 5.66 -4.05
C LYS A 2 23.65 5.12 -5.23
N GLU A 3 22.81 4.14 -5.00
CA GLU A 3 21.85 3.67 -6.00
C GLU A 3 20.64 4.60 -5.99
N ILE A 4 20.05 4.82 -7.17
CA ILE A 4 18.82 5.60 -7.33
C ILE A 4 17.72 4.59 -7.64
N ALA A 5 16.72 4.52 -6.76
CA ALA A 5 15.53 3.73 -6.94
C ALA A 5 14.37 4.61 -7.43
N LEU A 6 13.48 4.02 -8.22
CA LEU A 6 12.32 4.69 -8.80
C LEU A 6 11.04 4.23 -8.11
N ILE A 7 10.38 5.16 -7.43
CA ILE A 7 9.04 4.95 -6.88
C ILE A 7 8.02 5.20 -7.99
N PRO A 8 7.15 4.22 -8.31
CA PRO A 8 6.19 4.37 -9.39
C PRO A 8 5.08 5.36 -9.00
N LYS A 9 4.52 6.01 -10.02
CA LYS A 9 3.27 6.77 -9.90
C LYS A 9 2.18 5.94 -9.24
N GLY A 10 1.40 6.57 -8.36
CA GLY A 10 0.30 5.93 -7.65
C GLY A 10 0.71 5.20 -6.36
N ALA A 11 2.00 5.07 -6.08
CA ALA A 11 2.46 4.56 -4.80
C ALA A 11 2.06 5.51 -3.65
N LYS A 12 1.79 4.92 -2.48
CA LYS A 12 1.51 5.66 -1.24
C LYS A 12 2.81 5.88 -0.48
N VAL A 13 3.10 7.13 -0.14
CA VAL A 13 4.24 7.51 0.70
C VAL A 13 3.75 8.22 1.95
N GLN A 14 4.46 8.04 3.06
CA GLN A 14 4.15 8.74 4.30
C GLN A 14 5.24 9.76 4.63
N ILE A 15 4.84 11.01 4.79
CA ILE A 15 5.73 12.11 5.19
C ILE A 15 5.12 12.73 6.45
N MET A 16 5.86 12.68 7.56
CA MET A 16 5.39 13.17 8.87
C MET A 16 4.02 12.59 9.28
N GLY A 17 3.76 11.31 8.97
CA GLY A 17 2.51 10.62 9.27
C GLY A 17 1.35 10.92 8.31
N CYS A 18 1.49 11.91 7.43
CA CYS A 18 0.51 12.18 6.37
C CYS A 18 0.75 11.25 5.19
N THR A 19 -0.32 10.64 4.67
CA THR A 19 -0.24 9.77 3.50
C THR A 19 -0.48 10.57 2.22
N TYR A 20 0.44 10.45 1.27
CA TYR A 20 0.37 11.08 -0.04
C TYR A 20 0.40 10.02 -1.12
N THR A 21 -0.33 10.26 -2.21
CA THR A 21 -0.26 9.45 -3.42
C THR A 21 0.60 10.18 -4.44
N LEU A 22 1.60 9.50 -4.98
CA LEU A 22 2.48 10.07 -5.99
C LEU A 22 1.73 10.30 -7.31
N ILE A 23 1.75 11.53 -7.82
CA ILE A 23 1.12 11.91 -9.08
C ILE A 23 1.96 11.54 -10.31
N GLU A 24 3.26 11.37 -10.11
CA GLU A 24 4.27 10.98 -11.08
C GLU A 24 5.33 10.11 -10.40
N GLU A 25 6.23 9.52 -11.18
CA GLU A 25 7.34 8.73 -10.64
C GLU A 25 8.34 9.62 -9.90
N ALA A 26 8.99 9.06 -8.86
CA ALA A 26 9.96 9.79 -8.05
C ALA A 26 11.26 9.00 -7.90
N ASN A 27 12.38 9.67 -8.16
CA ASN A 27 13.71 9.12 -7.91
C ASN A 27 14.10 9.35 -6.45
N VAL A 28 14.55 8.31 -5.78
CA VAL A 28 15.02 8.36 -4.39
C VAL A 28 16.35 7.64 -4.26
N GLU A 29 17.20 8.11 -3.36
CA GLU A 29 18.42 7.37 -3.02
C GLU A 29 18.04 6.10 -2.25
N GLY A 30 18.41 4.93 -2.77
CA GLY A 30 18.07 3.64 -2.17
C GLY A 30 18.28 2.46 -3.12
N TYR A 31 18.11 1.25 -2.58
CA TYR A 31 18.20 0.00 -3.34
C TYR A 31 16.84 -0.34 -3.97
N GLN A 32 16.79 -0.55 -5.29
CA GLN A 32 15.53 -0.85 -5.98
C GLN A 32 14.89 -2.14 -5.46
N SER A 33 15.68 -3.14 -5.07
CA SER A 33 15.18 -4.40 -4.50
C SER A 33 14.37 -4.19 -3.22
N GLN A 34 14.88 -3.38 -2.29
CA GLN A 34 14.19 -3.05 -1.05
C GLN A 34 12.92 -2.26 -1.30
N LEU A 35 12.97 -1.31 -2.26
CA LEU A 35 11.78 -0.56 -2.66
C LEU A 35 10.69 -1.49 -3.22
N ASN A 36 11.07 -2.47 -4.05
CA ASN A 36 10.13 -3.44 -4.61
C ASN A 36 9.47 -4.28 -3.51
N ASP A 37 10.22 -4.71 -2.49
CA ASP A 37 9.66 -5.46 -1.36
C ASP A 37 8.64 -4.63 -0.57
N ILE A 38 8.94 -3.35 -0.33
CA ILE A 38 8.03 -2.41 0.34
C ILE A 38 6.76 -2.19 -0.49
N LEU A 39 6.88 -1.95 -1.79
CA LEU A 39 5.74 -1.73 -2.68
C LEU A 39 4.85 -2.98 -2.76
N LYS A 40 5.46 -4.17 -2.78
CA LYS A 40 4.72 -5.43 -2.70
C LYS A 40 3.96 -5.53 -1.38
N ALA A 41 4.62 -5.28 -0.24
CA ALA A 41 3.98 -5.32 1.07
C ALA A 41 2.82 -4.31 1.18
N GLN A 42 2.94 -3.11 0.60
CA GLN A 42 1.86 -2.13 0.54
C GLN A 42 0.66 -2.67 -0.25
N LYS A 43 0.91 -3.27 -1.42
CA LYS A 43 -0.14 -3.86 -2.26
C LYS A 43 -0.81 -5.03 -1.54
N ASP A 44 -0.03 -5.94 -0.98
CA ASP A 44 -0.52 -7.10 -0.23
C ASP A 44 -1.39 -6.64 0.96
N PHE A 45 -0.98 -5.60 1.70
CA PHE A 45 -1.78 -5.01 2.78
C PHE A 45 -3.10 -4.41 2.29
N ASP A 46 -3.10 -3.63 1.20
CA ASP A 46 -4.32 -3.04 0.63
C ASP A 46 -5.29 -4.15 0.13
N GLU A 47 -4.76 -5.25 -0.41
CA GLU A 47 -5.55 -6.41 -0.85
C GLU A 47 -6.05 -7.26 0.34
N GLU A 48 -5.24 -7.50 1.36
CA GLU A 48 -5.63 -8.25 2.57
C GLU A 48 -6.65 -7.49 3.42
N ILE A 49 -6.56 -6.16 3.51
CA ILE A 49 -7.60 -5.32 4.12
C ILE A 49 -8.95 -5.55 3.42
N ARG A 50 -8.97 -5.72 2.09
CA ARG A 50 -10.23 -6.06 1.39
C ARG A 50 -10.77 -7.42 1.82
N ILE A 51 -9.92 -8.39 2.14
CA ILE A 51 -10.32 -9.72 2.62
C ILE A 51 -10.82 -9.67 4.08
N CYS A 52 -10.27 -8.79 4.92
CA CYS A 52 -10.79 -8.57 6.27
C CYS A 52 -12.10 -7.79 6.26
N GLY A 53 -12.25 -6.75 5.44
CA GLY A 53 -13.51 -5.98 5.34
C GLY A 53 -14.70 -6.80 4.83
N SER A 54 -14.46 -7.77 3.95
CA SER A 54 -15.50 -8.69 3.47
C SER A 54 -15.85 -9.80 4.47
N ARG A 55 -14.97 -10.11 5.43
CA ARG A 55 -15.28 -11.02 6.56
C ARG A 55 -16.16 -10.38 7.64
N PHE A 56 -16.18 -9.06 7.75
CA PHE A 56 -17.05 -8.34 8.70
C PHE A 56 -18.40 -7.88 8.11
N MET A 57 -18.65 -8.10 6.82
CA MET A 57 -19.87 -7.68 6.12
C MET A 57 -20.97 -8.76 6.02
N ASN A 58 -21.04 -9.71 6.96
CA ASN A 58 -22.08 -10.76 6.95
C ASN A 58 -22.78 -11.02 8.29
N SER A 59 -22.73 -10.10 9.27
CA SER A 59 -23.45 -10.26 10.54
C SER A 59 -24.69 -9.38 10.72
N ALA A 60 -25.11 -8.60 9.70
CA ALA A 60 -26.21 -7.64 9.86
C ALA A 60 -27.60 -8.14 9.39
N ASN A 61 -27.75 -9.34 8.83
CA ASN A 61 -29.04 -9.87 8.39
C ASN A 61 -29.26 -11.33 8.84
N GLN A 62 -29.33 -11.57 10.15
CA GLN A 62 -30.00 -12.78 10.65
C GLN A 62 -31.48 -12.46 10.88
N PRO A 63 -32.43 -13.04 10.12
CA PRO A 63 -33.84 -12.91 10.42
C PRO A 63 -34.13 -13.62 11.74
N HIS A 64 -34.70 -12.87 12.66
CA HIS A 64 -35.23 -13.30 13.93
C HIS A 64 -36.41 -14.25 13.65
N LEU A 65 -36.23 -15.52 13.98
CA LEU A 65 -37.27 -16.55 14.11
C LEU A 65 -37.52 -16.79 15.59
#